data_AF-A0A940JL48-F1
#
_entry.id   AF-A0A940JL48-F1
#
_cell.length_a   1.000
_cell.length_b   1.000
_cell.length_c   1.000
_cell.angle_alpha   90.00
_cell.angle_beta   90.00
_cell.angle_gamma   90.00
#
_symmetry.space_group_name_H-M   'P 1'
#
loop_
_entity.id
_entity.type
_entity.pdbx_description
1 polymer ?
#
loop_
_entity_poly.entity_id
_entity_poly.type
_entity_poly.pdbx_seq_one_letter_code
_entity_poly.pdbx_strand_id
1 'polypeptide(L)'
;MAAINLLCLSIGFCFTLVIGVYISQQKRVNQQFKNVAHQYILRSNWKSKDIGSAIASPAPFARALKDEYPNLVKNYYRYNPVTNVVSAGERSFKENIAIGDTNFVSMYGLPVLYGTPDRAFDNVNTAVVTASFAKKMFGTENAIGKTIAVQTVVENVKQDYSISAVIKDLPYNSVFNQGYFEGYTIFVPSVGNKYYGFGDPLTGWTNNSCVGMVELQDGVQPKDLVEPSKQLLAKYTPEFFQKNLTVEYAAVKDFYLHDNDNAVDRMVTTLSIISAFILLMAIFNFVNISTAAATYRVKEIGLRKVFGSRRIQIAAQFLIEACLLAVVSGFLALALYEITRSWFSRVLDVELISAWRLTAKQYIGFVALVTGIGFLAGIYPAFSIARYRTALSVKGRSQHAGAGLLFRRMVLTIQFSMAILVFIGAAIVNKQVSFIFNRDTGYNKDQLLVITAFPKRWDSVGVQKMEVIKQGLLQLPEVTSATLSFNLPDGSPVNTAINLLPVNGADRSVLVPV
;
A
#
# COMPACT_ATOMS: atom_id res chain seq x y z
N MET A 1 8.88 39.94 -0.02
CA MET A 1 9.64 38.91 -0.75
C MET A 1 10.01 37.72 0.13
N ALA A 2 10.54 37.93 1.35
CA ALA A 2 10.87 36.82 2.26
C ALA A 2 9.68 35.90 2.59
N ALA A 3 8.49 36.45 2.84
CA ALA A 3 7.28 35.65 3.08
C ALA A 3 6.90 34.75 1.88
N ILE A 4 7.07 35.23 0.64
CA ILE A 4 6.77 34.47 -0.57
C ILE A 4 7.76 33.31 -0.74
N ASN A 5 9.06 33.57 -0.52
CA ASN A 5 10.10 32.55 -0.54
C ASN A 5 9.86 31.46 0.51
N LEU A 6 9.51 31.89 1.72
CA LEU A 6 9.21 31.02 2.84
C LEU A 6 7.99 30.15 2.56
N LEU A 7 6.89 30.71 2.05
CA LEU A 7 5.71 29.94 1.66
C LEU A 7 6.01 28.94 0.54
N CYS A 8 6.73 29.36 -0.51
CA CYS A 8 7.04 28.49 -1.64
C CYS A 8 7.93 27.30 -1.24
N LEU A 9 8.99 27.54 -0.46
CA LEU A 9 9.83 26.46 0.07
C LEU A 9 9.05 25.58 1.04
N SER A 10 8.23 26.15 1.92
CA SER A 10 7.43 25.37 2.88
C SER A 10 6.47 24.42 2.16
N ILE A 11 5.80 24.88 1.10
CA ILE A 11 4.90 24.05 0.28
C ILE A 11 5.69 22.94 -0.45
N GLY A 12 6.82 23.30 -1.08
CA GLY A 12 7.67 22.32 -1.78
C GLY A 12 8.22 21.23 -0.85
N PHE A 13 8.70 21.62 0.33
CA PHE A 13 9.14 20.69 1.37
C PHE A 13 7.99 19.86 1.94
N CYS A 14 6.82 20.46 2.17
CA CYS A 14 5.64 19.75 2.65
C CYS A 14 5.22 18.65 1.66
N PHE A 15 5.12 18.97 0.37
CA PHE A 15 4.77 18.00 -0.66
C PHE A 15 5.80 16.88 -0.78
N THR A 16 7.09 17.24 -0.71
CA THR A 16 8.19 16.27 -0.69
C THR A 16 8.12 15.37 0.55
N LEU A 17 7.72 15.91 1.70
CA LEU A 17 7.56 15.13 2.93
C LEU A 17 6.36 14.19 2.82
N VAL A 18 5.21 14.63 2.27
CA VAL A 18 4.04 13.77 2.02
C VAL A 18 4.43 12.58 1.15
N ILE A 19 5.03 12.84 -0.02
CA ILE A 19 5.43 11.77 -0.94
C ILE A 19 6.56 10.91 -0.34
N GLY A 20 7.53 11.51 0.34
CA GLY A 20 8.61 10.80 0.99
C GLY A 20 8.13 9.84 2.08
N VAL A 21 7.16 10.26 2.90
CA VAL A 21 6.53 9.40 3.91
C VAL A 21 5.73 8.30 3.25
N TYR A 22 4.92 8.62 2.24
CA TYR A 22 4.15 7.64 1.48
C TYR A 22 5.05 6.56 0.86
N ILE A 23 6.09 6.96 0.11
CA ILE A 23 7.07 6.04 -0.48
C ILE A 23 7.76 5.21 0.59
N SER A 24 8.13 5.85 1.71
CA SER A 24 8.74 5.14 2.82
C SER A 24 7.80 4.11 3.42
N GLN A 25 6.49 4.35 3.49
CA GLN A 25 5.52 3.34 3.92
C GLN A 25 5.43 2.22 2.88
N GLN A 26 5.29 2.56 1.59
CA GLN A 26 5.20 1.56 0.52
C GLN A 26 6.40 0.63 0.48
N LYS A 27 7.63 1.16 0.65
CA LYS A 27 8.86 0.35 0.65
C LYS A 27 9.09 -0.45 1.93
N ARG A 28 8.38 -0.16 3.02
CA ARG A 28 8.49 -0.92 4.28
C ARG A 28 7.58 -2.14 4.26
N VAL A 29 7.72 -2.95 3.21
CA VAL A 29 6.99 -4.21 3.02
C VAL A 29 7.45 -5.22 4.06
N ASN A 30 6.50 -5.87 4.73
CA ASN A 30 6.73 -7.05 5.59
C ASN A 30 7.80 -6.93 6.68
N GLN A 31 8.22 -5.70 7.05
CA GLN A 31 9.31 -5.48 8.01
C GLN A 31 9.01 -5.98 9.43
N GLN A 32 7.75 -6.20 9.74
CA GLN A 32 7.32 -6.75 11.02
C GLN A 32 7.53 -8.27 11.12
N PHE A 33 7.75 -8.96 10.00
CA PHE A 33 7.90 -10.41 10.00
C PHE A 33 9.32 -10.84 10.35
N LYS A 34 9.40 -11.84 11.22
CA LYS A 34 10.65 -12.51 11.56
C LYS A 34 11.21 -13.24 10.34
N ASN A 35 12.54 -13.22 10.16
CA ASN A 35 13.25 -13.96 9.11
C ASN A 35 12.76 -13.70 7.67
N VAL A 36 12.17 -12.53 7.40
CA VAL A 36 11.55 -12.20 6.10
C VAL A 36 12.49 -12.35 4.89
N ALA A 37 13.81 -12.26 5.11
CA ALA A 37 14.82 -12.44 4.07
C ALA A 37 14.94 -13.90 3.56
N HIS A 38 14.49 -14.87 4.34
CA HIS A 38 14.53 -16.31 4.02
C HIS A 38 13.15 -16.87 3.68
N GLN A 39 12.12 -16.02 3.60
CA GLN A 39 10.74 -16.43 3.38
C GLN A 39 10.32 -16.20 1.92
N TYR A 40 9.66 -17.20 1.34
CA TYR A 40 9.24 -17.19 -0.05
C TYR A 40 7.82 -17.72 -0.19
N ILE A 41 7.05 -17.09 -1.08
CA ILE A 41 5.74 -17.57 -1.52
C ILE A 41 5.93 -18.48 -2.73
N LEU A 42 5.18 -19.57 -2.74
CA LEU A 42 5.12 -20.51 -3.84
C LEU A 42 4.12 -20.00 -4.89
N ARG A 43 4.62 -19.73 -6.10
CA ARG A 43 3.84 -19.27 -7.24
C ARG A 43 3.72 -20.35 -8.28
N SER A 44 2.50 -20.63 -8.71
CA SER A 44 2.26 -21.50 -9.86
C SER A 44 2.52 -20.74 -11.16
N ASN A 45 3.51 -21.18 -11.94
CA ASN A 45 3.70 -20.74 -13.31
C ASN A 45 3.20 -21.84 -14.26
N TRP A 46 2.01 -21.61 -14.82
CA TRP A 46 1.38 -22.51 -15.79
C TRP A 46 1.76 -22.13 -17.21
N LYS A 47 1.98 -23.13 -18.08
CA LYS A 47 2.26 -22.91 -19.52
C LYS A 47 1.18 -22.12 -20.24
N SER A 48 -0.09 -22.28 -19.83
CA SER A 48 -1.20 -21.44 -20.28
C SER A 48 -1.58 -20.47 -19.17
N LYS A 49 -1.68 -19.19 -19.53
CA LYS A 49 -1.98 -18.09 -18.59
C LYS A 49 -3.42 -18.14 -18.04
N ASP A 50 -4.31 -18.91 -18.67
CA ASP A 50 -5.71 -19.04 -18.25
C ASP A 50 -5.92 -20.13 -17.18
N ILE A 51 -4.86 -20.83 -16.78
CA ILE A 51 -4.93 -21.96 -15.85
C ILE A 51 -4.47 -21.53 -14.46
N GLY A 52 -5.39 -21.58 -13.50
CA GLY A 52 -5.10 -21.39 -12.08
C GLY A 52 -4.64 -19.98 -11.70
N SER A 53 -4.49 -19.76 -10.39
CA SER A 53 -3.93 -18.50 -9.86
C SER A 53 -2.41 -18.60 -9.75
N ALA A 54 -1.71 -17.55 -10.20
CA ALA A 54 -0.25 -17.47 -10.11
C ALA A 54 0.28 -17.43 -8.66
N ILE A 55 -0.58 -17.18 -7.67
CA ILE A 55 -0.19 -17.13 -6.25
C ILE A 55 -0.73 -18.32 -5.44
N ALA A 56 -1.37 -19.27 -6.13
CA ALA A 56 -1.70 -20.56 -5.55
C ALA A 56 -0.61 -21.59 -5.85
N SER A 57 -0.59 -22.67 -5.07
CA SER A 57 0.29 -23.83 -5.24
C SER A 57 -0.46 -25.11 -4.84
N PRO A 58 -0.01 -26.29 -5.29
CA PRO A 58 -0.61 -27.55 -4.86
C PRO A 58 -0.60 -27.64 -3.33
N ALA A 59 -1.74 -27.94 -2.74
CA ALA A 59 -1.95 -27.71 -1.31
C ALA A 59 -0.94 -28.44 -0.39
N PRO A 60 -0.48 -29.68 -0.67
CA PRO A 60 0.54 -30.34 0.13
C PRO A 60 1.98 -29.85 -0.11
N PHE A 61 2.23 -29.07 -1.17
CA PHE A 61 3.57 -28.85 -1.73
C PHE A 61 4.56 -28.24 -0.73
N ALA A 62 4.18 -27.17 -0.03
CA ALA A 62 5.07 -26.52 0.94
C ALA A 62 5.47 -27.45 2.10
N ARG A 63 4.53 -28.28 2.56
CA ARG A 63 4.78 -29.29 3.60
C ARG A 63 5.69 -30.40 3.07
N ALA A 64 5.44 -30.91 1.87
CA ALA A 64 6.26 -31.95 1.26
C ALA A 64 7.72 -31.49 1.04
N LEU A 65 7.93 -30.22 0.67
CA LEU A 65 9.27 -29.63 0.62
C LEU A 65 9.97 -29.67 1.98
N LYS A 66 9.26 -29.34 3.07
CA LYS A 66 9.81 -29.41 4.42
C LYS A 66 10.10 -30.85 4.86
N ASP A 67 9.17 -31.76 4.60
CA ASP A 67 9.22 -33.13 5.08
C ASP A 67 10.29 -33.95 4.32
N GLU A 68 10.42 -33.78 3.00
CA GLU A 68 11.40 -34.54 2.18
C GLU A 68 12.74 -33.82 1.99
N TYR A 69 12.79 -32.49 2.12
CA TYR A 69 14.02 -31.70 1.98
C TYR A 69 14.26 -30.78 3.19
N PRO A 70 14.34 -31.32 4.43
CA PRO A 70 14.50 -30.52 5.66
C PRO A 70 15.83 -29.74 5.73
N ASN A 71 16.82 -30.17 4.95
CA ASN A 71 18.10 -29.48 4.79
C ASN A 71 18.01 -28.21 3.93
N LEU A 72 16.93 -28.04 3.15
CA LEU A 72 16.68 -26.87 2.32
C LEU A 72 15.61 -25.96 2.91
N VAL A 73 14.54 -26.57 3.44
CA VAL A 73 13.40 -25.86 4.01
C VAL A 73 13.39 -25.97 5.53
N LYS A 74 13.39 -24.83 6.21
CA LYS A 74 13.39 -24.70 7.66
C LYS A 74 11.99 -24.71 8.26
N ASN A 75 11.05 -23.95 7.68
CA ASN A 75 9.64 -23.94 8.08
C ASN A 75 8.75 -23.81 6.84
N TYR A 76 7.44 -24.05 7.00
CA TYR A 76 6.44 -23.79 5.97
C TYR A 76 5.17 -23.27 6.61
N TYR A 77 4.34 -22.56 5.84
CA TYR A 77 2.99 -22.18 6.22
C TYR A 77 2.09 -22.30 5.00
N ARG A 78 0.90 -22.85 5.19
CA ARG A 78 -0.10 -22.98 4.14
C ARG A 78 -1.46 -22.60 4.67
N TYR A 79 -2.28 -22.07 3.79
CA TYR A 79 -3.69 -21.87 4.07
C TYR A 79 -4.51 -21.92 2.81
N ASN A 80 -5.78 -22.29 2.99
CA ASN A 80 -6.80 -22.20 1.99
C ASN A 80 -7.61 -20.92 2.24
N PRO A 81 -7.60 -19.97 1.29
CA PRO A 81 -8.39 -18.75 1.40
C PRO A 81 -9.88 -19.05 1.19
N VAL A 82 -10.73 -18.65 2.14
CA VAL A 82 -12.18 -18.74 1.97
C VAL A 82 -12.86 -17.47 2.47
N THR A 83 -14.10 -17.27 2.04
CA THR A 83 -14.91 -16.15 2.49
C THR A 83 -16.32 -16.66 2.76
N ASN A 84 -16.79 -16.49 3.99
CA ASN A 84 -18.12 -16.95 4.38
C ASN A 84 -18.67 -16.12 5.53
N VAL A 85 -19.91 -16.41 5.91
CA VAL A 85 -20.59 -15.79 7.05
C VAL A 85 -19.98 -16.30 8.34
N VAL A 86 -19.58 -15.36 9.19
CA VAL A 86 -19.12 -15.60 10.56
C VAL A 86 -20.07 -14.89 11.51
N SER A 87 -20.49 -15.61 12.54
CA SER A 87 -21.50 -15.16 13.47
C SER A 87 -21.05 -15.26 14.93
N ALA A 88 -21.52 -14.34 15.76
CA ALA A 88 -21.37 -14.41 17.21
C ALA A 88 -22.65 -13.85 17.85
N GLY A 89 -23.47 -14.73 18.43
CA GLY A 89 -24.83 -14.37 18.85
C GLY A 89 -25.66 -13.93 17.65
N GLU A 90 -26.27 -12.75 17.74
CA GLU A 90 -27.12 -12.18 16.68
C GLU A 90 -26.32 -11.46 15.57
N ARG A 91 -25.03 -11.19 15.78
CA ARG A 91 -24.19 -10.48 14.81
C ARG A 91 -23.62 -11.46 13.80
N SER A 92 -23.85 -11.19 12.51
CA SER A 92 -23.34 -12.00 11.40
C SER A 92 -22.73 -11.10 10.33
N PHE A 93 -21.51 -11.42 9.89
CA PHE A 93 -20.83 -10.69 8.83
C PHE A 93 -20.12 -11.63 7.89
N LYS A 94 -19.98 -11.22 6.63
CA LYS A 94 -19.13 -11.89 5.67
C LYS A 94 -17.67 -11.51 5.94
N GLU A 95 -16.81 -12.50 6.13
CA GLU A 95 -15.40 -12.32 6.51
C GLU A 95 -14.48 -13.23 5.69
N ASN A 96 -13.24 -12.77 5.48
CA ASN A 96 -12.20 -13.57 4.86
C ASN A 96 -11.48 -14.39 5.93
N ILE A 97 -11.44 -15.71 5.71
CA ILE A 97 -10.96 -16.70 6.66
C ILE A 97 -9.81 -17.47 6.01
N ALA A 98 -8.69 -17.55 6.73
CA ALA A 98 -7.55 -18.38 6.35
C ALA A 98 -7.65 -19.72 7.10
N ILE A 99 -7.97 -20.79 6.38
CA ILE A 99 -8.00 -22.16 6.92
C ILE A 99 -6.62 -22.79 6.69
N GLY A 100 -5.77 -22.86 7.72
CA GLY A 100 -4.33 -23.08 7.53
C GLY A 100 -3.62 -23.87 8.61
N ASP A 101 -2.30 -23.98 8.43
CA ASP A 101 -1.39 -24.53 9.42
C ASP A 101 -1.35 -23.62 10.68
N THR A 102 -1.09 -24.17 11.87
CA THR A 102 -1.20 -23.42 13.14
C THR A 102 0.06 -22.66 13.55
N ASN A 103 1.14 -22.75 12.76
CA ASN A 103 2.42 -22.09 13.06
C ASN A 103 2.50 -20.65 12.52
N PHE A 104 1.42 -20.10 11.97
CA PHE A 104 1.36 -18.74 11.40
C PHE A 104 1.95 -17.66 12.33
N VAL A 105 1.48 -17.61 13.58
CA VAL A 105 1.88 -16.56 14.53
C VAL A 105 3.36 -16.68 14.91
N SER A 106 3.84 -17.89 15.20
CA SER A 106 5.20 -18.14 15.65
C SER A 106 6.24 -18.04 14.51
N MET A 107 5.91 -18.52 13.31
CA MET A 107 6.77 -18.45 12.13
C MET A 107 7.04 -17.00 11.70
N TYR A 108 6.00 -16.18 11.65
CA TYR A 108 6.12 -14.78 11.24
C TYR A 108 6.40 -13.81 12.40
N GLY A 109 6.31 -14.27 13.66
CA GLY A 109 6.56 -13.44 14.84
C GLY A 109 5.54 -12.31 14.99
N LEU A 110 4.26 -12.61 14.75
CA LEU A 110 3.21 -11.58 14.71
C LEU A 110 2.96 -10.98 16.10
N PRO A 111 2.75 -9.65 16.21
CA PRO A 111 2.41 -9.02 17.49
C PRO A 111 1.03 -9.49 17.99
N VAL A 112 1.02 -10.31 19.03
CA VAL A 112 -0.18 -10.70 19.76
C VAL A 112 -0.51 -9.62 20.79
N LEU A 113 -1.73 -9.08 20.73
CA LEU A 113 -2.23 -8.08 21.68
C LEU A 113 -2.86 -8.76 22.91
N TYR A 114 -3.56 -9.87 22.70
CA TYR A 114 -4.19 -10.67 23.74
C TYR A 114 -4.00 -12.16 23.45
N GLY A 115 -3.75 -12.97 24.48
CA GLY A 115 -3.42 -14.40 24.35
C GLY A 115 -1.90 -14.66 24.40
N THR A 116 -1.50 -15.91 24.12
CA THR A 116 -0.09 -16.34 24.20
C THR A 116 0.44 -16.68 22.81
N PRO A 117 1.52 -16.03 22.31
CA PRO A 117 2.03 -16.27 20.96
C PRO A 117 2.37 -17.73 20.63
N ASP A 118 3.01 -18.44 21.56
CA ASP A 118 3.41 -19.84 21.36
C ASP A 118 2.24 -20.83 21.46
N ARG A 119 1.09 -20.35 21.94
CA ARG A 119 -0.17 -21.12 22.05
C ARG A 119 -1.31 -20.38 21.35
N ALA A 120 -0.99 -19.69 20.25
CA ALA A 120 -2.00 -18.93 19.51
C ALA A 120 -3.10 -19.82 18.90
N PHE A 121 -2.85 -21.13 18.79
CA PHE A 121 -3.86 -22.13 18.53
C PHE A 121 -3.76 -23.23 19.59
N ASP A 122 -4.61 -23.18 20.63
CA ASP A 122 -4.57 -24.15 21.73
C ASP A 122 -5.07 -25.54 21.30
N ASN A 123 -6.00 -25.60 20.34
CA ASN A 123 -6.57 -26.82 19.79
C ASN A 123 -7.21 -26.59 18.41
N VAL A 124 -7.75 -27.65 17.78
CA VAL A 124 -8.34 -27.62 16.43
C VAL A 124 -9.59 -26.73 16.28
N ASN A 125 -10.26 -26.39 17.39
CA ASN A 125 -11.45 -25.53 17.43
C ASN A 125 -11.13 -24.15 18.03
N THR A 126 -9.92 -23.65 17.80
CA THR A 126 -9.54 -22.28 18.17
C THR A 126 -9.32 -21.40 16.96
N ALA A 127 -9.53 -20.09 17.15
CA ALA A 127 -9.26 -19.08 16.14
C ALA A 127 -8.27 -18.05 16.65
N VAL A 128 -7.45 -17.55 15.73
CA VAL A 128 -6.70 -16.30 15.87
C VAL A 128 -7.42 -15.25 15.05
N VAL A 129 -7.64 -14.08 15.62
CA VAL A 129 -8.36 -12.98 14.94
C VAL A 129 -7.61 -11.67 15.00
N THR A 130 -7.90 -10.75 14.09
CA THR A 130 -7.33 -9.40 14.14
C THR A 130 -8.08 -8.50 15.14
N ALA A 131 -7.40 -7.45 15.63
CA ALA A 131 -7.97 -6.49 16.56
C ALA A 131 -9.21 -5.78 16.00
N SER A 132 -9.17 -5.40 14.72
CA SER A 132 -10.31 -4.80 14.01
C SER A 132 -11.54 -5.72 13.99
N PHE A 133 -11.35 -7.01 13.73
CA PHE A 133 -12.43 -8.00 13.74
C PHE A 133 -12.99 -8.22 15.15
N ALA A 134 -12.14 -8.36 16.16
CA ALA A 134 -12.56 -8.51 17.54
C ALA A 134 -13.46 -7.32 17.97
N LYS A 135 -13.03 -6.10 17.65
CA LYS A 135 -13.79 -4.88 17.91
C LYS A 135 -15.10 -4.82 17.12
N LYS A 136 -15.10 -5.19 15.84
CA LYS A 136 -16.29 -5.27 14.99
C LYS A 136 -17.33 -6.23 15.56
N MET A 137 -16.92 -7.45 15.90
CA MET A 137 -17.82 -8.49 16.38
C MET A 137 -18.30 -8.23 17.81
N PHE A 138 -17.40 -7.87 18.72
CA PHE A 138 -17.66 -7.90 20.16
C PHE A 138 -17.62 -6.52 20.84
N GLY A 139 -17.33 -5.44 20.11
CA GLY A 139 -17.17 -4.10 20.66
C GLY A 139 -15.88 -3.87 21.45
N THR A 140 -14.99 -4.87 21.52
CA THR A 140 -13.72 -4.81 22.27
C THR A 140 -12.63 -5.58 21.53
N GLU A 141 -11.38 -5.15 21.67
CA GLU A 141 -10.22 -5.87 21.13
C GLU A 141 -9.88 -7.11 21.96
N ASN A 142 -10.21 -7.13 23.25
CA ASN A 142 -10.03 -8.33 24.08
C ASN A 142 -11.23 -9.28 23.91
N ALA A 143 -11.12 -10.15 22.90
CA ALA A 143 -12.14 -11.16 22.59
C ALA A 143 -11.74 -12.59 23.00
N ILE A 144 -10.71 -12.75 23.84
CA ILE A 144 -10.24 -14.07 24.28
C ILE A 144 -11.36 -14.86 24.97
N GLY A 145 -11.47 -16.14 24.64
CA GLY A 145 -12.49 -17.06 25.15
C GLY A 145 -13.88 -16.89 24.55
N LYS A 146 -14.12 -15.85 23.73
CA LYS A 146 -15.39 -15.69 23.02
C LYS A 146 -15.45 -16.64 21.83
N THR A 147 -16.66 -17.09 21.50
CA THR A 147 -16.89 -18.02 20.39
C THR A 147 -17.40 -17.31 19.15
N ILE A 148 -16.88 -17.72 18.00
CA ILE A 148 -17.41 -17.38 16.67
C ILE A 148 -17.85 -18.67 15.98
N ALA A 149 -18.94 -18.60 15.23
CA ALA A 149 -19.44 -19.70 14.41
C ALA A 149 -19.23 -19.38 12.93
N VAL A 150 -18.46 -20.21 12.25
CA VAL A 150 -18.17 -20.10 10.81
C VAL A 150 -19.16 -20.97 10.05
N GLN A 151 -19.89 -20.37 9.11
CA GLN A 151 -20.74 -21.10 8.17
C GLN A 151 -19.86 -21.93 7.22
N THR A 152 -20.21 -23.20 7.03
CA THR A 152 -19.49 -24.10 6.11
C THR A 152 -20.21 -24.20 4.77
N VAL A 153 -19.57 -24.80 3.76
CA VAL A 153 -20.24 -25.12 2.49
C VAL A 153 -21.08 -26.41 2.57
N VAL A 154 -21.01 -27.12 3.70
CA VAL A 154 -21.81 -28.31 3.97
C VAL A 154 -23.14 -27.90 4.58
N GLU A 155 -24.22 -28.49 4.08
CA GLU A 155 -25.58 -28.12 4.48
C GLU A 155 -25.81 -28.31 5.98
N ASN A 156 -26.36 -27.28 6.63
CA ASN A 156 -26.66 -27.24 8.06
C ASN A 156 -25.45 -27.52 8.98
N VAL A 157 -24.23 -27.42 8.47
CA VAL A 157 -23.02 -27.53 9.28
C VAL A 157 -22.44 -26.14 9.51
N LYS A 158 -22.26 -25.80 10.79
CA LYS A 158 -21.45 -24.68 11.26
C LYS A 158 -20.31 -25.23 12.09
N GLN A 159 -19.20 -24.52 12.12
CA GLN A 159 -18.08 -24.85 12.99
C GLN A 159 -17.78 -23.70 13.94
N ASP A 160 -17.79 -24.02 15.22
CA ASP A 160 -17.53 -23.08 16.29
C ASP A 160 -16.04 -23.05 16.63
N TYR A 161 -15.53 -21.84 16.82
CA TYR A 161 -14.15 -21.59 17.22
C TYR A 161 -14.12 -20.66 18.43
N SER A 162 -13.38 -21.06 19.46
CA SER A 162 -13.05 -20.16 20.58
C SER A 162 -11.84 -19.31 20.21
N ILE A 163 -11.92 -18.00 20.44
CA ILE A 163 -10.81 -17.08 20.19
C ILE A 163 -9.73 -17.30 21.25
N SER A 164 -8.53 -17.68 20.81
CA SER A 164 -7.39 -17.98 21.70
C SER A 164 -6.26 -16.95 21.58
N ALA A 165 -6.21 -16.19 20.49
CA ALA A 165 -5.35 -15.03 20.38
C ALA A 165 -5.99 -13.92 19.53
N VAL A 166 -5.65 -12.68 19.88
CA VAL A 166 -5.97 -11.49 19.08
C VAL A 166 -4.66 -10.85 18.66
N ILE A 167 -4.41 -10.81 17.35
CA ILE A 167 -3.22 -10.20 16.76
C ILE A 167 -3.50 -8.75 16.35
N LYS A 168 -2.44 -7.94 16.29
CA LYS A 168 -2.50 -6.63 15.66
C LYS A 168 -2.88 -6.77 14.17
N ASP A 169 -3.66 -5.81 13.65
CA ASP A 169 -4.00 -5.77 12.23
C ASP A 169 -2.74 -5.79 11.36
N LEU A 170 -2.79 -6.58 10.29
CA LEU A 170 -1.70 -6.71 9.35
C LEU A 170 -1.62 -5.43 8.49
N PRO A 171 -0.42 -4.87 8.24
CA PRO A 171 -0.24 -3.69 7.41
C PRO A 171 -0.79 -3.89 6.01
N TYR A 172 -1.32 -2.82 5.43
CA TYR A 172 -1.93 -2.85 4.12
C TYR A 172 -0.97 -3.31 3.01
N ASN A 173 0.32 -3.02 3.15
CA ASN A 173 1.39 -3.40 2.22
C ASN A 173 2.07 -4.74 2.58
N SER A 174 1.43 -5.54 3.44
CA SER A 174 1.94 -6.86 3.81
C SER A 174 1.52 -7.92 2.81
N VAL A 175 2.27 -9.02 2.73
CA VAL A 175 1.98 -10.16 1.84
C VAL A 175 0.61 -10.78 2.11
N PHE A 176 0.13 -10.69 3.35
CA PHE A 176 -1.15 -11.20 3.81
C PHE A 176 -2.28 -10.17 3.67
N ASN A 177 -2.05 -9.10 2.91
CA ASN A 177 -3.07 -8.10 2.59
C ASN A 177 -2.98 -7.61 1.12
N GLN A 178 -2.61 -8.48 0.18
CA GLN A 178 -2.50 -8.16 -1.27
C GLN A 178 -3.40 -9.00 -2.16
N GLY A 179 -4.18 -8.38 -3.05
CA GLY A 179 -4.90 -9.08 -4.12
C GLY A 179 -5.83 -10.17 -3.56
N TYR A 180 -5.59 -11.43 -3.92
CA TYR A 180 -6.32 -12.59 -3.37
C TYR A 180 -6.14 -12.79 -1.85
N PHE A 181 -5.17 -12.07 -1.24
CA PHE A 181 -4.81 -12.09 0.17
C PHE A 181 -5.38 -10.92 0.97
N GLU A 182 -6.24 -10.09 0.40
CA GLU A 182 -6.71 -8.91 1.11
C GLU A 182 -7.77 -9.22 2.18
N GLY A 183 -7.65 -8.59 3.35
CA GLY A 183 -8.71 -8.53 4.35
C GLY A 183 -8.93 -9.78 5.20
N TYR A 184 -7.95 -10.69 5.32
CA TYR A 184 -8.07 -11.85 6.22
C TYR A 184 -8.04 -11.42 7.67
N THR A 185 -9.17 -11.61 8.33
CA THR A 185 -9.40 -11.19 9.71
C THR A 185 -9.42 -12.36 10.69
N ILE A 186 -9.55 -13.59 10.17
CA ILE A 186 -9.74 -14.81 10.94
C ILE A 186 -8.82 -15.90 10.41
N PHE A 187 -8.08 -16.55 11.30
CA PHE A 187 -7.20 -17.67 11.00
C PHE A 187 -7.65 -18.87 11.84
N VAL A 188 -7.92 -20.00 11.19
CA VAL A 188 -8.38 -21.24 11.84
C VAL A 188 -7.56 -22.44 11.36
N PRO A 189 -7.39 -23.49 12.19
CA PRO A 189 -6.69 -24.71 11.80
C PRO A 189 -7.36 -25.41 10.61
N SER A 190 -6.55 -25.99 9.71
CA SER A 190 -7.04 -26.91 8.66
C SER A 190 -7.39 -28.30 9.21
N VAL A 191 -6.64 -28.76 10.22
CA VAL A 191 -6.86 -30.06 10.86
C VAL A 191 -8.15 -30.01 11.68
N GLY A 192 -9.04 -30.97 11.46
CA GLY A 192 -10.36 -31.02 12.13
C GLY A 192 -11.37 -30.00 11.59
N ASN A 193 -11.01 -29.26 10.55
CA ASN A 193 -11.90 -28.32 9.88
C ASN A 193 -12.98 -29.05 9.07
N LYS A 194 -14.22 -28.60 9.19
CA LYS A 194 -15.42 -29.14 8.54
C LYS A 194 -15.99 -28.19 7.48
N TYR A 195 -15.22 -27.20 7.05
CA TYR A 195 -15.66 -26.21 6.07
C TYR A 195 -16.08 -26.90 4.76
N TYR A 196 -15.32 -27.90 4.34
CA TYR A 196 -15.62 -28.77 3.20
C TYR A 196 -16.11 -30.16 3.63
N GLY A 197 -17.00 -30.75 2.85
CA GLY A 197 -17.51 -32.11 3.09
C GLY A 197 -16.52 -33.24 2.78
N PHE A 198 -15.39 -32.91 2.13
CA PHE A 198 -14.35 -33.87 1.73
C PHE A 198 -13.11 -33.86 2.65
N GLY A 199 -13.15 -33.14 3.78
CA GLY A 199 -12.06 -33.09 4.76
C GLY A 199 -11.07 -31.94 4.55
N ASP A 200 -9.83 -32.12 5.01
CA ASP A 200 -8.79 -31.08 5.01
C ASP A 200 -8.39 -30.69 3.57
N PRO A 201 -8.66 -29.43 3.13
CA PRO A 201 -8.33 -28.97 1.78
C PRO A 201 -6.82 -28.97 1.50
N LEU A 202 -5.97 -29.02 2.53
CA LEU A 202 -4.51 -28.97 2.41
C LEU A 202 -3.84 -30.33 2.10
N THR A 203 -4.64 -31.37 1.83
CA THR A 203 -4.14 -32.74 1.57
C THR A 203 -4.18 -33.14 0.10
N GLY A 204 -4.97 -32.46 -0.74
CA GLY A 204 -5.14 -32.82 -2.15
C GLY A 204 -4.05 -32.24 -3.06
N TRP A 205 -3.26 -33.09 -3.71
CA TRP A 205 -2.21 -32.67 -4.66
C TRP A 205 -2.74 -32.05 -5.96
N THR A 206 -4.00 -32.29 -6.31
CA THR A 206 -4.68 -31.64 -7.43
C THR A 206 -5.40 -30.34 -7.02
N ASN A 207 -5.47 -30.06 -5.71
CA ASN A 207 -6.01 -28.79 -5.22
C ASN A 207 -4.95 -27.70 -5.36
N ASN A 208 -5.12 -26.84 -6.36
CA ASN A 208 -4.25 -25.69 -6.63
C ASN A 208 -4.93 -24.36 -6.29
N SER A 209 -5.69 -24.32 -5.19
CA SER A 209 -6.33 -23.11 -4.68
C SER A 209 -5.74 -22.62 -3.36
N CYS A 210 -4.74 -23.34 -2.83
CA CYS A 210 -4.12 -23.03 -1.55
C CYS A 210 -2.82 -22.24 -1.74
N VAL A 211 -2.44 -21.56 -0.68
CA VAL A 211 -1.34 -20.61 -0.69
C VAL A 211 -0.26 -21.20 0.17
N GLY A 212 0.90 -21.42 -0.44
CA GLY A 212 2.04 -22.05 0.21
C GLY A 212 3.18 -21.06 0.39
N MET A 213 3.80 -21.09 1.55
CA MET A 213 4.98 -20.32 1.89
C MET A 213 6.02 -21.22 2.56
N VAL A 214 7.29 -20.92 2.32
CA VAL A 214 8.43 -21.64 2.91
C VAL A 214 9.44 -20.65 3.50
N GLU A 215 10.05 -21.03 4.61
CA GLU A 215 11.27 -20.40 5.14
C GLU A 215 12.43 -21.33 4.82
N LEU A 216 13.44 -20.82 4.11
CA LEU A 216 14.62 -21.59 3.74
C LEU A 216 15.63 -21.65 4.90
N GLN A 217 16.49 -22.65 4.86
CA GLN A 217 17.66 -22.71 5.73
C GLN A 217 18.67 -21.60 5.37
N ASP A 218 19.58 -21.28 6.29
CA ASP A 218 20.61 -20.28 6.06
C ASP A 218 21.54 -20.70 4.91
N GLY A 219 21.81 -19.78 3.99
CA GLY A 219 22.65 -20.01 2.81
C GLY A 219 21.92 -20.65 1.61
N VAL A 220 20.72 -21.19 1.80
CA VAL A 220 19.91 -21.79 0.72
C VAL A 220 19.22 -20.70 -0.11
N GLN A 221 19.24 -20.86 -1.42
CA GLN A 221 18.64 -19.95 -2.38
C GLN A 221 17.46 -20.62 -3.10
N PRO A 222 16.49 -19.85 -3.62
CA PRO A 222 15.36 -20.39 -4.37
C PRO A 222 15.71 -21.34 -5.52
N LYS A 223 16.85 -21.09 -6.20
CA LYS A 223 17.35 -21.93 -7.29
C LYS A 223 17.65 -23.37 -6.83
N ASP A 224 17.99 -23.57 -5.56
CA ASP A 224 18.34 -24.87 -5.00
C ASP A 224 17.09 -25.75 -4.80
N LEU A 225 15.90 -25.14 -4.82
CA LEU A 225 14.61 -25.84 -4.74
C LEU A 225 14.05 -26.28 -6.09
N VAL A 226 14.64 -25.86 -7.22
CA VAL A 226 14.08 -26.15 -8.56
C VAL A 226 13.99 -27.65 -8.84
N GLU A 227 15.08 -28.39 -8.60
CA GLU A 227 15.08 -29.84 -8.81
C GLU A 227 14.23 -30.61 -7.77
N PRO A 228 14.32 -30.32 -6.45
CA PRO A 228 13.37 -30.84 -5.46
C PRO A 228 11.90 -30.62 -5.82
N SER A 229 11.57 -29.43 -6.34
CA SER A 229 10.22 -29.08 -6.79
C SER A 229 9.73 -29.98 -7.90
N LYS A 230 10.56 -30.20 -8.93
CA LYS A 230 10.23 -31.09 -10.05
C LYS A 230 10.03 -32.54 -9.58
N GLN A 231 10.89 -33.02 -8.68
CA GLN A 231 10.80 -34.38 -8.12
C GLN A 231 9.49 -34.57 -7.36
N LEU A 232 9.09 -33.61 -6.51
CA LEU A 232 7.83 -33.67 -5.79
C LEU A 232 6.61 -33.61 -6.72
N LEU A 233 6.62 -32.73 -7.72
CA LEU A 233 5.54 -32.68 -8.70
C LEU A 233 5.44 -34.00 -9.48
N ALA A 234 6.57 -34.56 -9.92
CA ALA A 234 6.61 -35.85 -10.62
C ALA A 234 6.08 -37.02 -9.76
N LYS A 235 6.38 -36.99 -8.46
CA LYS A 235 6.00 -38.05 -7.52
C LYS A 235 4.52 -38.02 -7.14
N TYR A 236 3.94 -36.83 -6.97
CA TYR A 236 2.62 -36.69 -6.34
C TYR A 236 1.52 -36.07 -7.20
N THR A 237 1.84 -35.50 -8.35
CA THR A 237 0.83 -34.86 -9.22
C THR A 237 0.63 -35.64 -10.52
N PRO A 238 -0.55 -35.57 -11.15
CA PRO A 238 -0.79 -36.18 -12.47
C PRO A 238 0.11 -35.60 -13.56
N GLU A 239 0.31 -36.35 -14.65
CA GLU A 239 1.15 -35.96 -15.80
C GLU A 239 0.83 -34.55 -16.35
N PHE A 240 -0.44 -34.14 -16.29
CA PHE A 240 -0.88 -32.80 -16.66
C PHE A 240 -0.17 -31.70 -15.86
N PHE A 241 -0.06 -31.84 -14.54
CA PHE A 241 0.64 -30.87 -13.69
C PHE A 241 2.14 -30.92 -13.98
N GLN A 242 2.73 -32.11 -14.05
CA GLN A 242 4.16 -32.29 -14.30
C GLN A 242 4.63 -31.59 -15.59
N LYS A 243 3.83 -31.64 -16.66
CA LYS A 243 4.16 -31.04 -17.96
C LYS A 243 3.84 -29.55 -18.06
N ASN A 244 2.89 -29.04 -17.26
CA ASN A 244 2.32 -27.71 -17.45
C ASN A 244 2.55 -26.75 -16.29
N LEU A 245 2.93 -27.23 -15.10
CA LEU A 245 3.15 -26.44 -13.90
C LEU A 245 4.63 -26.43 -13.51
N THR A 246 5.17 -25.25 -13.31
CA THR A 246 6.43 -25.03 -12.60
C THR A 246 6.17 -24.15 -11.39
N VAL A 247 6.83 -24.41 -10.27
CA VAL A 247 6.70 -23.58 -9.06
C VAL A 247 7.86 -22.60 -8.98
N GLU A 248 7.51 -21.32 -8.86
CA GLU A 248 8.43 -20.22 -8.64
C GLU A 248 8.37 -19.74 -7.18
N TYR A 249 9.43 -19.07 -6.74
CA TYR A 249 9.61 -18.65 -5.35
C TYR A 249 9.76 -17.13 -5.31
N ALA A 250 8.70 -16.44 -4.92
CA ALA A 250 8.72 -14.98 -4.80
C ALA A 250 9.11 -14.59 -3.37
N ALA A 251 10.13 -13.74 -3.22
CA ALA A 251 10.60 -13.30 -1.92
C ALA A 251 9.51 -12.51 -1.17
N VAL A 252 9.24 -12.87 0.08
CA VAL A 252 8.24 -12.18 0.89
C VAL A 252 8.69 -10.75 1.19
N LYS A 253 9.99 -10.50 1.35
CA LYS A 253 10.56 -9.19 1.75
C LYS A 253 10.10 -8.02 0.87
N ASP A 254 9.96 -8.22 -0.43
CA ASP A 254 9.63 -7.18 -1.41
C ASP A 254 8.46 -7.59 -2.32
N PHE A 255 7.72 -8.65 -1.96
CA PHE A 255 6.60 -9.17 -2.75
C PHE A 255 5.66 -8.07 -3.23
N TYR A 256 5.20 -7.20 -2.33
CA TYR A 256 4.28 -6.11 -2.64
C TYR A 256 4.80 -5.12 -3.70
N LEU A 257 6.12 -4.90 -3.76
CA LEU A 257 6.71 -3.97 -4.73
C LEU A 257 6.82 -4.58 -6.13
N HIS A 258 7.13 -5.88 -6.20
CA HIS A 258 7.44 -6.57 -7.45
C HIS A 258 6.29 -7.42 -8.01
N ASP A 259 5.24 -7.66 -7.24
CA ASP A 259 4.04 -8.32 -7.73
C ASP A 259 3.28 -7.45 -8.75
N ASN A 260 2.36 -8.08 -9.48
CA ASN A 260 1.51 -7.41 -10.48
C ASN A 260 2.30 -6.56 -11.50
N ASP A 261 3.34 -7.15 -12.11
CA ASP A 261 4.22 -6.49 -13.10
C ASP A 261 4.90 -5.21 -12.57
N ASN A 262 5.32 -5.22 -11.30
CA ASN A 262 5.99 -4.08 -10.64
C ASN A 262 5.14 -2.79 -10.64
N ALA A 263 3.81 -2.91 -10.64
CA ALA A 263 2.91 -1.76 -10.71
C ALA A 263 3.17 -0.74 -9.58
N VAL A 264 3.38 -1.23 -8.35
CA VAL A 264 3.68 -0.39 -7.19
C VAL A 264 5.03 0.29 -7.31
N ASP A 265 6.07 -0.43 -7.75
CA ASP A 265 7.40 0.15 -7.92
C ASP A 265 7.41 1.24 -9.02
N ARG A 266 6.70 1.01 -10.13
CA ARG A 266 6.49 2.02 -11.18
C ARG A 266 5.75 3.23 -10.62
N MET A 267 4.68 3.03 -9.86
CA MET A 267 3.93 4.12 -9.19
C MET A 267 4.83 4.93 -8.25
N VAL A 268 5.58 4.26 -7.38
CA VAL A 268 6.53 4.88 -6.44
C VAL A 268 7.59 5.68 -7.20
N THR A 269 8.11 5.14 -8.30
CA THR A 269 9.08 5.82 -9.16
C THR A 269 8.49 7.06 -9.82
N THR A 270 7.28 6.96 -10.39
CA THR A 270 6.58 8.10 -10.99
C THR A 270 6.30 9.20 -9.97
N LEU A 271 5.83 8.86 -8.77
CA LEU A 271 5.60 9.84 -7.69
C LEU A 271 6.90 10.49 -7.21
N SER A 272 8.00 9.74 -7.15
CA SER A 272 9.33 10.27 -6.81
C SER A 272 9.77 11.33 -7.83
N ILE A 273 9.60 11.05 -9.12
CA ILE A 273 9.94 11.96 -10.20
C ILE A 273 9.09 13.24 -10.13
N ILE A 274 7.78 13.11 -9.91
CA ILE A 274 6.86 14.26 -9.76
C ILE A 274 7.26 15.11 -8.55
N SER A 275 7.54 14.48 -7.40
CA SER A 275 8.00 15.17 -6.20
C SER A 275 9.29 15.95 -6.45
N ALA A 276 10.24 15.35 -7.16
CA ALA A 276 11.50 16.01 -7.51
C ALA A 276 11.27 17.23 -8.41
N PHE A 277 10.36 17.14 -9.39
CA PHE A 277 10.02 18.28 -10.25
C PHE A 277 9.38 19.44 -9.48
N ILE A 278 8.45 19.15 -8.58
CA ILE A 278 7.80 20.17 -7.74
C ILE A 278 8.83 20.84 -6.82
N LEU A 279 9.74 20.05 -6.24
CA LEU A 279 10.81 20.57 -5.42
C LEU A 279 11.77 21.46 -6.22
N LEU A 280 12.15 21.05 -7.43
CA LEU A 280 12.97 21.86 -8.34
C LEU A 280 12.27 23.18 -8.71
N MET A 281 10.96 23.18 -8.95
CA MET A 281 10.21 24.42 -9.17
C MET A 281 10.29 25.36 -7.96
N ALA A 282 10.14 24.83 -6.74
CA ALA A 282 10.23 25.64 -5.53
C ALA A 282 11.63 26.26 -5.37
N ILE A 283 12.69 25.50 -5.67
CA ILE A 283 14.08 25.96 -5.65
C ILE A 283 14.30 27.06 -6.69
N PHE A 284 13.88 26.85 -7.93
CA PHE A 284 14.02 27.85 -9.00
C PHE A 284 13.25 29.13 -8.70
N ASN A 285 12.04 29.02 -8.14
CA ASN A 285 11.28 30.16 -7.71
C ASN A 285 12.00 30.94 -6.60
N PHE A 286 12.52 30.24 -5.59
CA PHE A 286 13.30 30.85 -4.51
C PHE A 286 14.54 31.57 -5.05
N VAL A 287 15.32 30.93 -5.94
CA VAL A 287 16.51 31.52 -6.55
C VAL A 287 16.14 32.78 -7.33
N ASN A 288 15.07 32.74 -8.12
CA ASN A 288 14.61 33.86 -8.93
C ASN A 288 14.19 35.07 -8.06
N ILE A 289 13.34 34.84 -7.05
CA ILE A 289 12.88 35.90 -6.14
C ILE A 289 14.03 36.43 -5.29
N SER A 290 14.90 35.58 -4.76
CA SER A 290 16.06 35.99 -3.95
C SER A 290 17.05 36.83 -4.76
N THR A 291 17.27 36.48 -6.02
CA THR A 291 18.11 37.26 -6.94
C THR A 291 17.49 38.63 -7.25
N ALA A 292 16.16 38.68 -7.45
CA ALA A 292 15.46 39.95 -7.64
C ALA A 292 15.54 40.84 -6.39
N ALA A 293 15.33 40.26 -5.20
CA ALA A 293 15.44 40.96 -3.92
C ALA A 293 16.84 41.54 -3.69
N ALA A 294 17.88 40.79 -4.04
CA ALA A 294 19.26 41.22 -3.92
C ALA A 294 19.58 42.46 -4.78
N THR A 295 18.91 42.61 -5.92
CA THR A 295 19.08 43.78 -6.81
C THR A 295 18.65 45.07 -6.12
N TYR A 296 17.61 45.02 -5.27
CA TYR A 296 17.18 46.19 -4.48
C TYR A 296 18.19 46.55 -3.37
N ARG A 297 19.00 45.59 -2.90
CA ARG A 297 20.04 45.79 -1.88
C ARG A 297 21.41 46.19 -2.46
N VAL A 298 21.51 46.45 -3.76
CA VAL A 298 22.80 46.76 -4.44
C VAL A 298 23.52 47.98 -3.86
N LYS A 299 22.80 49.03 -3.45
CA LYS A 299 23.40 50.22 -2.82
C LYS A 299 24.03 49.90 -1.46
N GLU A 300 23.33 49.14 -0.63
CA GLU A 300 23.81 48.69 0.70
C GLU A 300 25.09 47.85 0.57
N ILE A 301 25.10 46.90 -0.37
CA ILE A 301 26.25 46.03 -0.65
C ILE A 301 27.44 46.85 -1.19
N GLY A 302 27.16 47.85 -2.03
CA GLY A 302 28.16 48.78 -2.55
C GLY A 302 28.84 49.55 -1.42
N LEU A 303 28.06 50.11 -0.49
CA LEU A 303 28.57 50.81 0.70
C LEU A 303 29.41 49.89 1.59
N ARG A 304 28.96 48.66 1.87
CA ARG A 304 29.73 47.68 2.66
C ARG A 304 31.08 47.33 2.06
N LYS A 305 31.17 47.17 0.73
CA LYS A 305 32.45 46.92 0.04
C LYS A 305 33.39 48.13 0.13
N VAL A 306 32.85 49.36 0.11
CA VAL A 306 33.63 50.59 0.33
C VAL A 306 34.17 50.66 1.76
N PHE A 307 33.37 50.26 2.75
CA PHE A 307 33.79 50.11 4.15
C PHE A 307 34.67 48.88 4.43
N GLY A 308 35.22 48.21 3.40
CA GLY A 308 36.22 47.15 3.55
C GLY A 308 35.68 45.72 3.67
N SER A 309 34.37 45.49 3.49
CA SER A 309 33.82 44.12 3.53
C SER A 309 34.38 43.24 2.40
N ARG A 310 34.90 42.06 2.76
CA ARG A 310 35.42 41.09 1.78
C ARG A 310 34.28 40.42 1.02
N ARG A 311 34.51 40.05 -0.25
CA ARG A 311 33.52 39.36 -1.11
C ARG A 311 32.97 38.08 -0.48
N ILE A 312 33.82 37.34 0.25
CA ILE A 312 33.46 36.10 0.94
C ILE A 312 32.51 36.38 2.12
N GLN A 313 32.69 37.48 2.87
CA GLN A 313 31.78 37.83 3.97
C GLN A 313 30.37 38.13 3.47
N ILE A 314 30.26 38.83 2.33
CA ILE A 314 28.97 39.13 1.68
C ILE A 314 28.33 37.84 1.18
N ALA A 315 29.09 36.97 0.51
CA ALA A 315 28.59 35.68 0.04
C ALA A 315 28.12 34.78 1.19
N ALA A 316 28.89 34.70 2.28
CA ALA A 316 28.54 33.93 3.47
C ALA A 316 27.26 34.44 4.14
N GLN A 317 27.08 35.77 4.24
CA GLN A 317 25.86 36.35 4.80
C GLN A 317 24.61 35.95 4.00
N PHE A 318 24.66 36.04 2.66
CA PHE A 318 23.53 35.63 1.81
C PHE A 318 23.26 34.12 1.89
N LEU A 319 24.32 33.31 1.97
CA LEU A 319 24.19 31.87 2.11
C LEU A 319 23.53 31.50 3.47
N ILE A 320 23.94 32.17 4.55
CA ILE A 320 23.32 32.00 5.87
C ILE A 320 21.86 32.45 5.86
N GLU A 321 21.52 33.59 5.24
CA GLU A 321 20.13 34.06 5.10
C GLU A 321 19.27 33.03 4.35
N ALA A 322 19.80 32.45 3.26
CA ALA A 322 19.12 31.40 2.50
C ALA A 322 18.94 30.10 3.31
N CYS A 323 19.98 29.64 4.00
CA CYS A 323 19.91 28.46 4.85
C CYS A 323 18.93 28.65 6.02
N LEU A 324 18.93 29.81 6.67
CA LEU A 324 17.98 30.13 7.74
C LEU A 324 16.55 30.12 7.22
N LEU A 325 16.28 30.75 6.06
CA LEU A 325 14.96 30.71 5.44
C LEU A 325 14.53 29.29 5.08
N ALA A 326 15.44 28.45 4.59
CA ALA A 326 15.16 27.04 4.29
C ALA A 326 14.82 26.26 5.57
N VAL A 327 15.58 26.43 6.65
CA VAL A 327 15.33 25.78 7.95
C VAL A 327 13.97 26.19 8.52
N VAL A 328 13.66 27.49 8.53
CA VAL A 328 12.34 27.98 8.98
C VAL A 328 11.22 27.42 8.10
N SER A 329 11.43 27.36 6.79
CA SER A 329 10.47 26.74 5.86
C SER A 329 10.31 25.23 6.10
N GLY A 330 11.38 24.54 6.52
CA GLY A 330 11.35 23.13 6.90
C GLY A 330 10.50 22.88 8.14
N PHE A 331 10.59 23.74 9.17
CA PHE A 331 9.71 23.68 10.34
C PHE A 331 8.24 23.93 9.97
N LEU A 332 7.99 24.94 9.14
CA LEU A 332 6.64 25.20 8.63
C LEU A 332 6.10 24.06 7.78
N ALA A 333 6.96 23.41 6.98
CA ALA A 333 6.58 22.24 6.21
C ALA A 333 6.17 21.04 7.08
N LEU A 334 6.83 20.82 8.23
CA LEU A 334 6.41 19.80 9.20
C LEU A 334 5.03 20.11 9.80
N ALA A 335 4.77 21.38 10.14
CA ALA A 335 3.47 21.79 10.65
C ALA A 335 2.37 21.66 9.58
N LEU A 336 2.64 22.11 8.35
CA LEU A 336 1.72 21.98 7.21
C LEU A 336 1.45 20.51 6.89
N TYR A 337 2.46 19.65 6.96
CA TYR A 337 2.30 18.22 6.79
C TYR A 337 1.34 17.65 7.82
N GLU A 338 1.51 17.92 9.11
CA GLU A 338 0.63 17.35 10.14
C GLU A 338 -0.83 17.80 9.96
N ILE A 339 -1.05 19.04 9.54
CA ILE A 339 -2.40 19.58 9.27
C ILE A 339 -3.02 18.94 8.02
N THR A 340 -2.25 18.82 6.93
CA THR A 340 -2.75 18.35 5.63
C THR A 340 -2.74 16.82 5.50
N ARG A 341 -2.06 16.12 6.41
CA ARG A 341 -1.91 14.66 6.44
C ARG A 341 -3.24 13.93 6.31
N SER A 342 -4.27 14.33 7.05
CA SER A 342 -5.60 13.66 7.00
C SER A 342 -6.28 13.83 5.65
N TRP A 343 -6.08 14.97 4.99
CA TRP A 343 -6.58 15.17 3.63
C TRP A 343 -5.85 14.28 2.63
N PHE A 344 -4.52 14.27 2.66
CA PHE A 344 -3.72 13.40 1.80
C PHE A 344 -3.95 11.91 2.06
N SER A 345 -4.22 11.51 3.32
CA SER A 345 -4.51 10.11 3.65
C SER A 345 -5.78 9.61 2.97
N ARG A 346 -6.80 10.47 2.83
CA ARG A 346 -8.03 10.15 2.09
C ARG A 346 -7.81 10.09 0.58
N VAL A 347 -6.97 10.98 0.04
CA VAL A 347 -6.66 11.01 -1.39
C VAL A 347 -5.80 9.81 -1.82
N LEU A 348 -4.87 9.40 -0.96
CA LEU A 348 -3.96 8.28 -1.21
C LEU A 348 -4.51 6.93 -0.75
N ASP A 349 -5.68 6.92 -0.10
CA ASP A 349 -6.30 5.75 0.55
C ASP A 349 -5.33 4.96 1.46
N VAL A 350 -4.47 5.70 2.15
CA VAL A 350 -3.45 5.14 3.06
C VAL A 350 -3.34 6.05 4.28
N GLU A 351 -3.35 5.46 5.48
CA GLU A 351 -3.05 6.20 6.70
C GLU A 351 -1.56 6.62 6.71
N LEU A 352 -1.31 7.88 6.38
CA LEU A 352 0.01 8.47 6.55
C LEU A 352 0.37 8.47 8.04
N ILE A 353 1.62 8.19 8.39
CA ILE A 353 2.08 8.30 9.79
C ILE A 353 2.20 9.76 10.22
N SER A 354 1.98 10.05 11.50
CA SER A 354 2.23 11.40 12.05
C SER A 354 3.72 11.77 11.95
N ALA A 355 4.00 13.07 11.81
CA ALA A 355 5.38 13.59 11.82
C ALA A 355 6.13 13.13 13.08
N TRP A 356 5.46 13.08 14.23
CA TRP A 356 6.03 12.67 15.52
C TRP A 356 6.45 11.21 15.58
N ARG A 357 5.95 10.37 14.66
CA ARG A 357 6.26 8.93 14.56
C ARG A 357 7.31 8.63 13.50
N LEU A 358 7.93 9.65 12.89
CA LEU A 358 9.03 9.46 11.95
C LEU A 358 10.25 8.88 12.67
N THR A 359 10.95 7.98 11.98
CA THR A 359 12.20 7.38 12.46
C THR A 359 13.35 8.38 12.41
N ALA A 360 14.38 8.18 13.24
CA ALA A 360 15.57 9.04 13.25
C ALA A 360 16.21 9.18 11.86
N LYS A 361 16.25 8.09 11.06
CA LYS A 361 16.76 8.11 9.68
C LYS A 361 15.96 9.05 8.77
N GLN A 362 14.63 9.07 8.90
CA GLN A 362 13.75 9.95 8.11
C GLN A 362 13.96 11.42 8.50
N TYR A 363 14.09 11.72 9.79
CA TYR A 363 14.42 13.09 10.24
C TYR A 363 15.79 13.56 9.75
N ILE A 364 16.82 12.71 9.86
CA ILE A 364 18.16 13.03 9.34
C ILE A 364 18.09 13.29 7.83
N GLY A 365 17.36 12.44 7.08
CA GLY A 365 17.15 12.64 5.65
C GLY A 365 16.44 13.96 5.32
N PHE A 366 15.42 14.34 6.09
CA PHE A 366 14.70 15.60 5.90
C PHE A 366 15.57 16.81 6.23
N VAL A 367 16.32 16.78 7.34
CA VAL A 367 17.27 17.85 7.69
C VAL A 367 18.36 18.00 6.64
N ALA A 368 18.90 16.89 6.14
CA ALA A 368 19.89 16.89 5.05
C ALA A 368 19.31 17.49 3.75
N LEU A 369 18.04 17.20 3.45
CA LEU A 369 17.35 17.76 2.29
C LEU A 369 17.13 19.27 2.43
N VAL A 370 16.60 19.72 3.57
CA VAL A 370 16.33 21.15 3.83
C VAL A 370 17.62 21.96 3.83
N THR A 371 18.66 21.48 4.50
CA THR A 371 19.96 22.17 4.54
C THR A 371 20.61 22.16 3.17
N GLY A 372 20.65 21.02 2.48
CA GLY A 372 21.18 20.90 1.13
C GLY A 372 20.49 21.84 0.14
N ILE A 373 19.17 22.00 0.24
CA ILE A 373 18.40 22.92 -0.61
C ILE A 373 18.66 24.38 -0.25
N GLY A 374 18.77 24.71 1.04
CA GLY A 374 19.20 26.05 1.47
C GLY A 374 20.56 26.45 0.87
N PHE A 375 21.52 25.52 0.86
CA PHE A 375 22.81 25.72 0.23
C PHE A 375 22.68 25.91 -1.29
N LEU A 376 22.04 24.97 -2.00
CA LEU A 376 21.88 25.04 -3.46
C LEU A 376 21.18 26.32 -3.92
N ALA A 377 20.13 26.72 -3.20
CA ALA A 377 19.33 27.89 -3.53
C ALA A 377 20.05 29.21 -3.17
N GLY A 378 20.94 29.18 -2.17
CA GLY A 378 21.73 30.34 -1.74
C GLY A 378 23.02 30.57 -2.53
N ILE A 379 23.62 29.52 -3.11
CA ILE A 379 24.88 29.60 -3.88
C ILE A 379 24.76 30.60 -5.03
N TYR A 380 23.72 30.50 -5.85
CA TYR A 380 23.61 31.35 -7.05
C TYR A 380 23.52 32.86 -6.72
N PRO A 381 22.60 33.32 -5.83
CA PRO A 381 22.58 34.71 -5.39
C PRO A 381 23.91 35.14 -4.77
N ALA A 382 24.49 34.34 -3.86
CA ALA A 382 25.72 34.68 -3.14
C ALA A 382 26.90 34.96 -4.09
N PHE A 383 27.13 34.10 -5.09
CA PHE A 383 28.23 34.27 -6.04
C PHE A 383 27.95 35.34 -7.10
N SER A 384 26.70 35.47 -7.57
CA SER A 384 26.30 36.51 -8.52
C SER A 384 26.53 37.91 -7.93
N ILE A 385 26.16 38.11 -6.66
CA ILE A 385 26.27 39.40 -5.97
C ILE A 385 27.71 39.73 -5.55
N ALA A 386 28.47 38.72 -5.13
CA ALA A 386 29.87 38.89 -4.75
C ALA A 386 30.70 39.51 -5.89
N ARG A 387 30.34 39.22 -7.15
CA ARG A 387 31.02 39.71 -8.37
C ARG A 387 30.73 41.17 -8.75
N TYR A 388 29.78 41.88 -8.13
CA TYR A 388 29.51 43.29 -8.47
C TYR A 388 30.72 44.21 -8.20
N ARG A 389 31.09 45.06 -9.18
CA ARG A 389 32.17 46.06 -9.08
C ARG A 389 31.72 47.29 -8.29
N THR A 390 32.56 47.71 -7.35
CA THR A 390 32.32 48.77 -6.33
C THR A 390 31.99 50.15 -6.91
N ALA A 391 32.66 50.59 -7.97
CA ALA A 391 32.56 51.96 -8.47
C ALA A 391 31.17 52.37 -9.00
N LEU A 392 30.35 51.41 -9.42
CA LEU A 392 29.02 51.66 -10.02
C LEU A 392 27.85 51.30 -9.10
N SER A 393 28.06 50.36 -8.17
CA SER A 393 27.04 49.97 -7.18
C SER A 393 26.66 51.12 -6.24
N VAL A 394 27.59 52.03 -5.91
CA VAL A 394 27.33 53.21 -5.08
C VAL A 394 26.42 54.24 -5.78
N LYS A 395 26.49 54.31 -7.12
CA LYS A 395 25.58 55.13 -7.95
C LYS A 395 24.22 54.45 -8.21
N GLY A 396 23.97 53.25 -7.64
CA GLY A 396 22.74 52.49 -7.84
C GLY A 396 22.55 51.94 -9.25
N ARG A 397 23.58 51.95 -10.11
CA ARG A 397 23.52 51.42 -11.48
C ARG A 397 24.04 49.98 -11.51
N SER A 398 23.18 49.03 -11.89
CA SER A 398 23.59 47.63 -12.10
C SER A 398 24.21 47.47 -13.48
N GLN A 399 25.54 47.42 -13.58
CA GLN A 399 26.19 46.88 -14.78
C GLN A 399 26.34 45.37 -14.59
N HIS A 400 25.49 44.59 -15.28
CA HIS A 400 25.70 43.25 -15.85
C HIS A 400 24.32 42.78 -16.36
N ALA A 401 23.81 43.45 -17.40
CA ALA A 401 22.47 43.19 -17.96
C ALA A 401 22.41 42.00 -18.95
N GLY A 402 23.54 41.39 -19.31
CA GLY A 402 23.59 40.31 -20.32
C GLY A 402 23.49 38.90 -19.73
N ALA A 403 24.58 38.36 -19.17
CA ALA A 403 24.68 36.96 -18.77
C ALA A 403 23.77 36.56 -17.58
N GLY A 404 23.64 37.42 -16.56
CA GLY A 404 22.74 37.17 -15.43
C GLY A 404 21.25 37.25 -15.81
N LEU A 405 20.92 38.12 -16.77
CA LEU A 405 19.57 38.26 -17.31
C LEU A 405 19.20 37.05 -18.18
N LEU A 406 20.13 36.56 -19.01
CA LEU A 406 19.97 35.33 -19.79
C LEU A 406 19.74 34.11 -18.90
N PHE A 407 20.54 33.93 -17.84
CA PHE A 407 20.33 32.84 -16.89
C PHE A 407 18.96 32.92 -16.21
N ARG A 408 18.56 34.12 -15.74
CA ARG A 408 17.24 34.32 -15.14
C ARG A 408 16.11 34.02 -16.11
N ARG A 409 16.23 34.45 -17.37
CA ARG A 409 15.27 34.12 -18.44
C ARG A 409 15.21 32.61 -18.66
N MET A 410 16.35 31.91 -18.73
CA MET A 410 16.38 30.45 -18.86
C MET A 410 15.69 29.74 -17.68
N VAL A 411 15.99 30.12 -16.44
CA VAL A 411 15.36 29.53 -15.24
C VAL A 411 13.85 29.79 -15.22
N LEU A 412 13.42 31.01 -15.55
CA LEU A 412 12.00 31.37 -15.66
C LEU A 412 11.29 30.54 -16.75
N THR A 413 11.89 30.45 -17.94
CA THR A 413 11.33 29.65 -19.04
C THR A 413 11.20 28.18 -18.64
N ILE A 414 12.25 27.57 -18.06
CA ILE A 414 12.22 26.18 -17.59
C ILE A 414 11.12 25.98 -16.53
N GLN A 415 11.00 26.90 -15.57
CA GLN A 415 9.98 26.81 -14.52
C GLN A 415 8.57 26.85 -15.10
N PHE A 416 8.27 27.82 -15.98
CA PHE A 416 6.94 27.93 -16.58
C PHE A 416 6.65 26.76 -17.53
N SER A 417 7.62 26.31 -18.33
CA SER A 417 7.48 25.12 -19.18
C SER A 417 7.16 23.88 -18.36
N MET A 418 7.85 23.68 -17.24
CA MET A 418 7.61 22.56 -16.34
C MET A 418 6.21 22.63 -15.70
N ALA A 419 5.78 23.82 -15.29
CA ALA A 419 4.44 24.02 -14.70
C ALA A 419 3.33 23.71 -15.71
N ILE A 420 3.50 24.16 -16.96
CA ILE A 420 2.58 23.87 -18.07
C ILE A 420 2.55 22.36 -18.34
N LEU A 421 3.70 21.68 -18.36
CA LEU A 421 3.76 20.22 -18.57
C LEU A 421 2.99 19.46 -17.49
N VAL A 422 3.22 19.78 -16.21
CA VAL A 422 2.49 19.16 -15.09
C VAL A 422 0.99 19.45 -15.18
N PHE A 423 0.61 20.68 -15.54
CA PHE A 423 -0.80 21.05 -15.70
C PHE A 423 -1.49 20.28 -16.83
N ILE A 424 -0.85 20.18 -18.00
CA ILE A 424 -1.36 19.38 -19.13
C ILE A 424 -1.47 17.91 -18.72
N GLY A 425 -0.46 17.35 -18.05
CA GLY A 425 -0.48 15.97 -17.56
C GLY A 425 -1.66 15.72 -16.61
N ALA A 426 -1.86 16.60 -15.63
CA ALA A 426 -3.00 16.53 -14.71
C ALA A 426 -4.34 16.65 -15.44
N ALA A 427 -4.46 17.54 -16.43
CA ALA A 427 -5.67 17.69 -17.23
C ALA A 427 -5.98 16.45 -18.09
N ILE A 428 -4.96 15.83 -18.68
CA ILE A 428 -5.11 14.57 -19.44
C ILE A 428 -5.55 13.44 -18.52
N VAL A 429 -4.90 13.27 -17.37
CA VAL A 429 -5.28 12.25 -16.38
C VAL A 429 -6.71 12.48 -15.91
N ASN A 430 -7.09 13.71 -15.57
CA ASN A 430 -8.45 14.03 -15.16
C ASN A 430 -9.47 13.70 -16.25
N LYS A 431 -9.14 13.99 -17.53
CA LYS A 431 -9.97 13.63 -18.67
C LYS A 431 -10.06 12.11 -18.86
N GLN A 432 -8.97 11.36 -18.68
CA GLN A 432 -8.99 9.90 -18.76
C GLN A 432 -9.79 9.27 -17.64
N VAL A 433 -9.62 9.75 -16.39
CA VAL A 433 -10.41 9.30 -15.24
C VAL A 433 -11.89 9.56 -15.49
N SER A 434 -12.25 10.78 -15.89
CA SER A 434 -13.63 11.11 -16.25
C SER A 434 -14.16 10.25 -17.40
N PHE A 435 -13.33 9.96 -18.41
CA PHE A 435 -13.70 9.07 -19.49
C PHE A 435 -13.97 7.64 -19.00
N ILE A 436 -13.12 7.09 -18.12
CA ILE A 436 -13.30 5.73 -17.57
C ILE A 436 -14.60 5.64 -16.74
N PHE A 437 -14.87 6.64 -15.90
CA PHE A 437 -16.05 6.64 -15.03
C PHE A 437 -17.36 6.95 -15.75
N ASN A 438 -17.34 7.81 -16.77
CA ASN A 438 -18.53 8.23 -17.51
C ASN A 438 -18.74 7.45 -18.82
N ARG A 439 -17.84 6.54 -19.18
CA ARG A 439 -18.06 5.66 -20.33
C ARG A 439 -19.23 4.75 -20.03
N ASP A 440 -20.21 4.76 -20.93
CA ASP A 440 -21.35 3.86 -20.87
C ASP A 440 -20.86 2.41 -20.83
N THR A 441 -21.06 1.77 -19.69
CA THR A 441 -20.68 0.36 -19.46
C THR A 441 -21.71 -0.62 -20.02
N GLY A 442 -22.78 -0.12 -20.67
CA GLY A 442 -23.88 -0.93 -21.18
C GLY A 442 -24.86 -1.40 -20.10
N TYR A 443 -24.70 -0.94 -18.86
CA TYR A 443 -25.60 -1.18 -17.74
C TYR A 443 -25.59 0.03 -16.80
N ASN A 444 -26.74 0.30 -16.16
CA ASN A 444 -26.85 1.36 -15.18
C ASN A 444 -26.26 0.89 -13.84
N LYS A 445 -25.27 1.64 -13.31
CA LYS A 445 -24.66 1.38 -12.00
C LYS A 445 -25.53 1.91 -10.86
N ASP A 446 -26.41 2.86 -11.15
CA ASP A 446 -27.35 3.41 -10.19
C ASP A 446 -28.46 2.37 -9.92
N GLN A 447 -28.75 2.12 -8.64
CA GLN A 447 -29.78 1.17 -8.16
C GLN A 447 -29.43 -0.33 -8.27
N LEU A 448 -28.16 -0.68 -8.41
CA LEU A 448 -27.70 -2.06 -8.37
C LEU A 448 -27.39 -2.51 -6.93
N LEU A 449 -28.15 -3.48 -6.41
CA LEU A 449 -27.90 -4.10 -5.10
C LEU A 449 -27.24 -5.47 -5.27
N VAL A 450 -26.00 -5.62 -4.80
CA VAL A 450 -25.33 -6.92 -4.73
C VAL A 450 -25.54 -7.51 -3.34
N ILE A 451 -26.38 -8.53 -3.24
CA ILE A 451 -26.57 -9.25 -1.99
C ILE A 451 -25.52 -10.37 -1.88
N THR A 452 -24.61 -10.25 -0.93
CA THR A 452 -23.49 -11.19 -0.75
C THR A 452 -23.64 -12.12 0.45
N ALA A 453 -24.65 -11.90 1.29
CA ALA A 453 -24.87 -12.58 2.58
C ALA A 453 -25.82 -13.80 2.50
N PHE A 454 -25.81 -14.53 1.38
CA PHE A 454 -26.54 -15.80 1.26
C PHE A 454 -25.56 -16.98 1.17
N PRO A 455 -25.97 -18.20 1.57
CA PRO A 455 -25.15 -19.39 1.40
C PRO A 455 -24.90 -19.65 -0.10
N LYS A 456 -23.71 -19.28 -0.60
CA LYS A 456 -23.32 -19.49 -1.99
C LYS A 456 -22.92 -20.96 -2.19
N ARG A 457 -23.88 -21.79 -2.58
CA ARG A 457 -23.64 -23.20 -2.90
C ARG A 457 -23.93 -23.45 -4.37
N TRP A 458 -22.89 -23.81 -5.11
CA TRP A 458 -22.92 -23.99 -6.57
C TRP A 458 -23.19 -25.44 -7.01
N ASP A 459 -23.81 -26.24 -6.14
CA ASP A 459 -24.38 -27.54 -6.51
C ASP A 459 -25.85 -27.39 -6.93
N SER A 460 -26.44 -28.44 -7.51
CA SER A 460 -27.81 -28.39 -8.03
C SER A 460 -28.84 -27.95 -6.98
N VAL A 461 -28.71 -28.40 -5.74
CA VAL A 461 -29.66 -28.09 -4.66
C VAL A 461 -29.45 -26.66 -4.12
N GLY A 462 -28.21 -26.20 -4.06
CA GLY A 462 -27.84 -24.84 -3.65
C GLY A 462 -28.29 -23.79 -4.65
N VAL A 463 -28.10 -24.07 -5.95
CA VAL A 463 -28.59 -23.22 -7.03
C VAL A 463 -30.11 -23.12 -6.99
N GLN A 464 -30.82 -24.22 -6.73
CA GLN A 464 -32.29 -24.18 -6.54
C GLN A 464 -32.70 -23.26 -5.39
N LYS A 465 -32.02 -23.32 -4.23
CA LYS A 465 -32.31 -22.42 -3.10
C LYS A 465 -32.03 -20.95 -3.45
N MET A 466 -30.91 -20.66 -4.10
CA MET A 466 -30.58 -19.31 -4.56
C MET A 466 -31.61 -18.81 -5.59
N GLU A 467 -32.09 -19.68 -6.45
CA GLU A 467 -33.13 -19.38 -7.43
C GLU A 467 -34.47 -19.07 -6.74
N VAL A 468 -34.86 -19.83 -5.71
CA VAL A 468 -36.06 -19.54 -4.89
C VAL A 468 -35.95 -18.16 -4.24
N ILE A 469 -34.79 -17.81 -3.66
CA ILE A 469 -34.56 -16.48 -3.09
C ILE A 469 -34.68 -15.41 -4.18
N LYS A 470 -34.06 -15.62 -5.35
CA LYS A 470 -34.18 -14.72 -6.50
C LYS A 470 -35.64 -14.50 -6.91
N GLN A 471 -36.43 -15.57 -6.99
CA GLN A 471 -37.85 -15.49 -7.31
C GLN A 471 -38.64 -14.74 -6.22
N GLY A 472 -38.32 -14.94 -4.94
CA GLY A 472 -38.90 -14.17 -3.84
C GLY A 472 -38.56 -12.67 -3.92
N LEU A 473 -37.31 -12.33 -4.27
CA LEU A 473 -36.90 -10.94 -4.49
C LEU A 473 -37.65 -10.31 -5.67
N LEU A 474 -37.87 -11.06 -6.76
CA LEU A 474 -38.65 -10.59 -7.91
C LEU A 474 -40.14 -10.35 -7.60
N GLN A 475 -40.65 -10.81 -6.46
CA GLN A 475 -42.02 -10.49 -6.01
C GLN A 475 -42.11 -9.13 -5.32
N LEU A 476 -40.99 -8.53 -4.93
CA LEU A 476 -40.98 -7.20 -4.32
C LEU A 476 -41.20 -6.15 -5.41
N PRO A 477 -42.15 -5.21 -5.23
CA PRO A 477 -42.44 -4.18 -6.23
C PRO A 477 -41.25 -3.24 -6.48
N GLU A 478 -40.31 -3.16 -5.55
CA GLU A 478 -39.07 -2.38 -5.67
C GLU A 478 -37.99 -3.06 -6.53
N VAL A 479 -38.15 -4.35 -6.88
CA VAL A 479 -37.14 -5.13 -7.62
C VAL A 479 -37.58 -5.32 -9.08
N THR A 480 -36.99 -4.52 -9.98
CA THR A 480 -37.27 -4.60 -11.42
C THR A 480 -36.69 -5.87 -12.07
N SER A 481 -35.53 -6.33 -11.62
CA SER A 481 -34.85 -7.52 -12.16
C SER A 481 -33.86 -8.08 -11.14
N ALA A 482 -33.62 -9.40 -11.19
CA ALA A 482 -32.65 -10.08 -10.36
C ALA A 482 -31.96 -11.20 -11.14
N THR A 483 -30.68 -11.42 -10.87
CA THR A 483 -29.89 -12.50 -11.49
C THR A 483 -28.96 -13.15 -10.47
N LEU A 484 -28.64 -14.42 -10.68
CA LEU A 484 -27.59 -15.10 -9.94
C LEU A 484 -26.28 -14.92 -10.69
N SER A 485 -25.22 -14.51 -9.98
CA SER A 485 -23.90 -14.39 -10.58
C SER A 485 -22.81 -15.05 -9.74
N PHE A 486 -21.90 -15.74 -10.43
CA PHE A 486 -20.66 -16.26 -9.86
C PHE A 486 -19.64 -15.13 -9.72
N ASN A 487 -19.49 -14.29 -10.76
CA ASN A 487 -18.59 -13.14 -10.82
C ASN A 487 -19.35 -11.89 -11.23
N LEU A 488 -19.05 -10.75 -10.61
CA LEU A 488 -19.64 -9.48 -11.06
C LEU A 488 -18.99 -9.03 -12.37
N PRO A 489 -19.74 -8.37 -13.28
CA PRO A 489 -19.20 -7.89 -14.56
C PRO A 489 -18.13 -6.80 -14.45
N ASP A 490 -17.90 -6.25 -13.26
CA ASP A 490 -16.90 -5.22 -12.98
C ASP A 490 -15.46 -5.78 -12.90
N GLY A 491 -15.30 -7.11 -13.03
CA GLY A 491 -14.00 -7.77 -12.93
C GLY A 491 -13.47 -7.88 -11.50
N SER A 492 -14.28 -7.55 -10.50
CA SER A 492 -13.95 -7.77 -9.10
C SER A 492 -13.77 -9.28 -8.86
N PRO A 493 -12.66 -9.72 -8.24
CA PRO A 493 -12.45 -11.12 -7.96
C PRO A 493 -13.59 -11.68 -7.10
N VAL A 494 -13.73 -13.01 -7.12
CA VAL A 494 -14.60 -13.74 -6.20
C VAL A 494 -14.24 -13.25 -4.79
N ASN A 495 -15.12 -12.45 -4.17
CA ASN A 495 -15.12 -12.01 -2.75
C ASN A 495 -15.08 -10.51 -2.44
N THR A 496 -14.87 -9.59 -3.39
CA THR A 496 -14.96 -8.14 -3.08
C THR A 496 -16.41 -7.68 -2.84
N ALA A 497 -16.60 -6.82 -1.84
CA ALA A 497 -17.88 -6.20 -1.52
C ALA A 497 -18.02 -4.87 -2.30
N ILE A 498 -19.21 -4.58 -2.80
CA ILE A 498 -19.58 -3.23 -3.24
C ILE A 498 -20.33 -2.59 -2.07
N ASN A 499 -19.80 -1.50 -1.53
CA ASN A 499 -20.53 -0.64 -0.60
C ASN A 499 -21.42 0.30 -1.41
N LEU A 500 -22.69 0.40 -1.00
CA LEU A 500 -23.64 1.34 -1.58
C LEU A 500 -23.20 2.78 -1.27
N LEU A 501 -23.13 3.63 -2.29
CA LEU A 501 -23.19 5.07 -2.11
C LEU A 501 -24.64 5.50 -2.30
N PRO A 502 -25.29 6.14 -1.32
CA PRO A 502 -26.64 6.64 -1.51
C PRO A 502 -26.63 7.76 -2.55
N VAL A 503 -27.69 7.79 -3.36
CA VAL A 503 -27.91 8.72 -4.48
C VAL A 503 -27.81 10.21 -4.08
N ASN A 504 -27.81 10.54 -2.79
CA ASN A 504 -27.83 11.93 -2.28
C ASN A 504 -26.79 12.28 -1.20
N GLY A 505 -25.70 11.51 -1.00
CA GLY A 505 -24.60 11.94 -0.13
C GLY A 505 -24.97 12.20 1.35
N ALA A 506 -26.05 11.61 1.87
CA ALA A 506 -26.41 11.67 3.27
C ALA A 506 -25.85 10.44 4.03
N ASP A 507 -25.08 10.69 5.09
CA ASP A 507 -24.44 9.73 6.01
C ASP A 507 -25.44 8.88 6.83
N ARG A 508 -26.34 8.14 6.17
CA ARG A 508 -27.15 7.11 6.85
C ARG A 508 -27.17 5.83 6.04
N SER A 509 -26.35 4.89 6.50
CA SER A 509 -26.43 3.48 6.14
C SER A 509 -27.83 2.95 6.45
N VAL A 510 -28.60 2.60 5.41
CA VAL A 510 -29.83 1.82 5.59
C VAL A 510 -29.40 0.39 5.85
N LEU A 511 -29.41 -0.01 7.12
CA LEU A 511 -29.36 -1.40 7.54
C LEU A 511 -30.67 -2.05 7.09
N VAL A 512 -30.60 -2.95 6.12
CA VAL A 512 -31.64 -3.95 5.94
C VAL A 512 -31.26 -5.12 6.86
N PRO A 513 -32.01 -5.40 7.94
CA PRO A 513 -31.83 -6.60 8.72
C PRO A 513 -32.18 -7.82 7.86
N VAL A 514 -31.41 -8.88 8.11
CA VAL A 514 -31.45 -10.26 7.56
C VAL A 514 -32.75 -10.69 6.90
#